data_AF-A0A3C1KNK2-F1
#
_entry.id   AF-A0A3C1KNK2-F1
#
_cell.length_a   1.000
_cell.length_b   1.000
_cell.length_c   1.000
_cell.angle_alpha   90.00
_cell.angle_beta   90.00
_cell.angle_gamma   90.00
#
_symmetry.space_group_name_H-M   'P 1'
#
loop_
_entity.id
_entity.type
_entity.pdbx_description
1 polymer ?
#
loop_
_entity_poly.entity_id
_entity_poly.type
_entity_poly.pdbx_seq_one_letter_code
_entity_poly.pdbx_strand_id
1 'polypeptide(L)'
;MRLTVITVGGKMPAWVNEGVAEYSRRLPREIRLEWCELPLARRGRDTSPEQLRQREGEQILKALPAGDTVIALDVRGTAWSTERL
;
A
#
# COMPACT_ATOMS: atom_id res chain seq x y z
N MET A 1 -2.50 16.11 -8.96
CA MET A 1 -2.88 15.27 -7.80
C MET A 1 -1.78 14.26 -7.52
N ARG A 2 -1.47 13.96 -6.26
CA ARG A 2 -0.49 12.92 -5.89
C ARG A 2 -1.23 11.74 -5.25
N LEU A 3 -0.92 10.53 -5.71
CA LEU A 3 -1.42 9.29 -5.13
C LEU A 3 -0.22 8.50 -4.63
N THR A 4 -0.21 8.18 -3.34
CA THR A 4 0.84 7.37 -2.73
C THR A 4 0.23 6.03 -2.32
N VAL A 5 0.76 4.94 -2.87
CA VAL A 5 0.36 3.59 -2.47
C VAL A 5 1.41 3.05 -1.51
N ILE A 6 1.00 2.90 -0.25
CA ILE A 6 1.84 2.30 0.81
C ILE A 6 1.48 0.83 0.90
N THR A 7 2.45 -0.05 0.69
CA THR A 7 2.25 -1.51 0.76
C THR A 7 3.22 -2.13 1.76
N VAL A 8 2.83 -3.24 2.36
CA VAL A 8 3.73 -4.07 3.16
C VAL A 8 4.06 -5.30 2.36
N GLY A 9 5.34 -5.50 2.05
CA GLY A 9 5.77 -6.58 1.19
C GLY A 9 7.23 -6.45 0.81
N GLY A 10 7.74 -7.45 0.11
CA GLY A 10 9.05 -7.38 -0.48
C GLY A 10 9.19 -8.40 -1.59
N LYS A 11 9.84 -8.00 -2.69
CA LYS A 11 10.09 -8.82 -3.88
C LYS A 11 8.80 -9.36 -4.50
N MET A 12 8.02 -8.45 -5.10
CA MET A 12 6.87 -8.85 -5.89
C MET A 12 7.29 -9.72 -7.10
N PRO A 13 6.49 -10.73 -7.47
CA PRO A 13 6.72 -11.49 -8.70
C PRO A 13 6.79 -10.58 -9.94
N ALA A 14 7.55 -10.99 -10.95
CA ALA A 14 7.75 -10.20 -12.18
C ALA A 14 6.42 -9.74 -12.82
N TRP A 15 5.44 -10.65 -12.91
CA TRP A 15 4.13 -10.35 -13.49
C TRP A 15 3.36 -9.24 -12.73
N VAL A 16 3.58 -9.10 -11.42
CA VAL A 16 2.97 -8.02 -10.62
C VAL A 16 3.61 -6.69 -11.00
N ASN A 17 4.93 -6.64 -11.07
CA ASN A 17 5.67 -5.43 -11.45
C ASN A 17 5.32 -4.97 -12.87
N GLU A 18 5.17 -5.93 -13.80
CA GLU A 18 4.71 -5.66 -15.16
C GLU A 18 3.31 -5.06 -15.19
N GLY A 19 2.37 -5.63 -14.43
CA GLY A 19 1.02 -5.09 -14.29
C GLY A 19 1.03 -3.66 -13.71
N VAL A 20 1.77 -3.43 -12.62
CA VAL A 20 1.93 -2.10 -12.03
C VAL A 20 2.49 -1.10 -13.04
N ALA A 21 3.52 -1.47 -13.79
CA ALA A 21 4.11 -0.61 -14.80
C ALA A 21 3.13 -0.28 -15.93
N GLU A 22 2.34 -1.24 -16.37
CA GLU A 22 1.32 -1.06 -17.41
C GLU A 22 0.24 -0.06 -16.98
N TYR A 23 -0.34 -0.23 -15.78
CA TYR A 23 -1.36 0.71 -15.28
C TYR A 23 -0.77 2.08 -14.94
N SER A 24 0.46 2.13 -14.43
CA SER A 24 1.13 3.41 -14.12
C SER A 24 1.32 4.27 -15.37
N ARG A 25 1.62 3.67 -16.53
CA ARG A 25 1.77 4.39 -17.80
C ARG A 25 0.46 4.93 -18.37
N ARG A 26 -0.67 4.32 -18.00
CA ARG A 26 -2.01 4.73 -18.46
C ARG A 26 -2.56 5.92 -17.67
N LEU A 27 -1.98 6.25 -16.52
CA LEU A 27 -2.42 7.38 -15.72
C LEU A 27 -2.11 8.71 -16.43
N PRO A 28 -3.01 9.71 -16.34
CA PRO A 28 -2.75 11.03 -16.90
C PRO A 28 -1.59 11.72 -16.20
N ARG A 29 -0.89 12.62 -16.92
CA ARG A 29 0.30 13.33 -16.42
C ARG A 29 0.08 14.16 -15.15
N GLU A 30 -1.16 14.58 -14.91
CA GLU A 30 -1.55 15.34 -13.72
C GLU A 30 -1.64 14.48 -12.45
N ILE A 31 -1.69 13.16 -12.59
CA ILE A 31 -1.68 12.19 -11.50
C ILE A 31 -0.28 11.63 -11.34
N ARG A 32 0.36 11.97 -10.23
CA ARG A 32 1.66 11.41 -9.86
C ARG A 32 1.44 10.23 -8.91
N LEU A 33 1.67 9.02 -9.41
CA LEU A 33 1.62 7.79 -8.63
C LEU A 33 2.99 7.46 -8.04
N GLU A 34 3.05 7.30 -6.71
CA GLU A 34 4.25 6.92 -5.98
C GLU A 34 4.00 5.64 -5.19
N TRP A 35 4.99 4.75 -5.18
CA TRP A 35 4.93 3.48 -4.45
C TRP A 35 5.89 3.55 -3.26
N CYS A 36 5.37 3.28 -2.07
CA CYS A 36 6.14 3.16 -0.84
C CYS A 36 6.03 1.73 -0.33
N GLU A 37 7.03 0.91 -0.65
CA GLU A 37 7.11 -0.48 -0.18
C GLU A 37 7.78 -0.53 1.19
N LEU A 38 7.04 -1.01 2.19
CA LEU A 38 7.52 -1.21 3.54
C LEU A 38 7.87 -2.69 3.75
N PRO A 39 9.00 -3.00 4.43
CA PRO A 39 9.41 -4.37 4.65
C PRO A 39 8.44 -5.11 5.59
N LEU A 40 8.24 -6.40 5.32
CA LEU A 40 7.50 -7.31 6.21
C LEU A 40 8.14 -7.33 7.60
N ALA A 41 7.32 -7.40 8.65
CA ALA A 41 7.85 -7.57 9.99
C ALA A 41 8.56 -8.93 10.11
N ARG A 42 9.78 -8.90 10.66
CA ARG A 42 10.59 -10.12 10.85
C ARG A 42 9.88 -11.06 11.83
N ARG A 43 9.59 -12.28 11.36
CA ARG A 43 9.02 -13.35 12.18
C ARG A 43 10.11 -13.94 13.07
N GLY A 44 9.90 -13.90 14.39
CA GLY A 44 10.71 -14.59 15.39
C GLY A 44 9.95 -15.79 15.98
N ARG A 45 10.66 -16.67 16.70
CA ARG A 45 10.10 -17.89 17.29
C ARG A 45 8.92 -17.63 18.23
N ASP A 46 8.93 -16.48 18.92
CA ASP A 46 7.93 -16.09 19.92
C ASP A 46 7.08 -14.87 19.50
N THR A 47 7.09 -14.50 18.22
CA THR A 47 6.34 -13.31 17.77
C THR A 47 4.91 -13.69 17.37
N SER A 48 3.91 -13.10 18.02
CA SER A 48 2.51 -13.35 17.67
C SER A 48 2.10 -12.62 16.38
N PRO A 49 1.09 -13.11 15.65
CA PRO A 49 0.54 -12.39 14.49
C PRO A 49 0.09 -10.97 14.81
N GLU A 50 -0.43 -10.73 16.02
CA GLU A 50 -0.87 -9.40 16.47
C GLU A 50 0.31 -8.43 16.62
N GLN A 51 1.42 -8.89 17.19
CA GLN A 51 2.64 -8.10 17.32
C GLN A 51 3.25 -7.76 15.96
N LEU A 52 3.21 -8.71 15.01
CA LEU A 52 3.65 -8.46 13.63
C LEU A 52 2.79 -7.40 12.97
N ARG A 53 1.46 -7.53 13.06
CA ARG A 53 0.51 -6.55 12.53
C ARG A 53 0.70 -5.16 13.15
N GLN A 54 0.95 -5.09 14.45
CA GLN A 54 1.21 -3.81 15.12
C GLN A 54 2.50 -3.15 14.60
N ARG A 55 3.58 -3.91 14.46
CA ARG A 55 4.86 -3.41 13.92
C ARG A 55 4.73 -2.94 12.47
N GLU A 56 3.95 -3.63 11.65
CA GLU A 56 3.66 -3.23 10.27
C GLU A 56 2.79 -1.96 10.25
N GLY A 57 1.76 -1.89 11.10
CA GLY A 57 0.91 -0.71 11.27
C GLY A 57 1.71 0.54 11.68
N GLU A 58 2.62 0.41 12.64
CA GLU A 58 3.50 1.52 13.05
C GLU A 58 4.41 2.01 11.92
N GLN A 59 4.89 1.11 11.05
CA GLN A 59 5.68 1.50 9.87
C GLN A 59 4.81 2.23 8.84
N ILE A 60 3.60 1.77 8.59
CA ILE A 60 2.64 2.43 7.69
C ILE A 60 2.35 3.85 8.20
N LEU A 61 1.99 3.98 9.48
CA LEU A 61 1.65 5.28 10.07
C LEU A 61 2.81 6.28 10.00
N LYS A 62 4.06 5.82 10.11
CA LYS A 62 5.25 6.67 9.96
C LYS A 62 5.50 7.12 8.51
N ALA A 63 5.03 6.35 7.54
CA ALA A 63 5.20 6.65 6.12
C ALA A 63 4.11 7.59 5.57
N LEU A 64 3.01 7.80 6.32
CA LEU A 64 1.92 8.68 5.90
C LEU A 64 2.35 10.16 5.95
N PRO A 65 2.23 10.91 4.84
CA PRO A 65 2.43 12.36 4.86
C PRO A 65 1.33 13.06 5.67
N ALA A 66 1.71 14.09 6.41
CA ALA A 66 0.75 14.90 7.14
C ALA A 66 -0.17 15.67 6.17
N GLY A 67 -1.48 15.60 6.41
CA GLY A 67 -2.49 16.32 5.62
C GLY A 67 -3.03 15.56 4.40
N ASP A 68 -2.50 14.37 4.10
CA ASP A 68 -3.03 13.53 3.02
C ASP A 68 -4.35 12.87 3.47
N THR A 69 -5.28 12.68 2.53
CA THR A 69 -6.47 11.84 2.76
C THR A 69 -6.07 10.37 2.72
N VAL A 70 -6.29 9.66 3.81
CA VAL A 70 -5.86 8.26 3.96
C VAL A 70 -7.02 7.32 3.65
N ILE A 71 -6.81 6.42 2.69
CA ILE A 71 -7.76 5.38 2.30
C ILE A 71 -7.14 4.02 2.60
N ALA A 72 -7.74 3.27 3.51
CA ALA A 72 -7.30 1.91 3.86
C ALA A 72 -8.05 0.87 3.01
N LEU A 73 -7.31 -0.02 2.36
CA LEU A 73 -7.87 -1.18 1.67
C LEU A 73 -8.06 -2.32 2.66
N ASP A 74 -9.30 -2.57 3.07
CA ASP A 74 -9.68 -3.65 3.99
C ASP A 74 -10.89 -4.41 3.43
N VAL A 75 -10.90 -5.74 3.57
CA VAL A 75 -11.99 -6.60 3.10
C VAL A 75 -13.32 -6.32 3.81
N ARG A 76 -13.27 -5.73 5.02
CA ARG A 76 -14.43 -5.32 5.81
C ARG A 76 -14.83 -3.86 5.54
N GLY A 77 -14.13 -3.18 4.64
CA GLY A 77 -14.41 -1.80 4.25
C GLY A 77 -15.66 -1.67 3.38
N THR A 78 -15.90 -0.45 2.92
CA THR A 78 -17.04 -0.15 2.03
C THR A 78 -16.72 -0.60 0.61
N ALA A 79 -17.54 -1.48 0.03
CA ALA A 79 -17.44 -1.85 -1.38
C ALA A 79 -17.91 -0.70 -2.29
N TRP A 80 -17.06 -0.26 -3.21
CA TRP A 80 -17.36 0.82 -4.16
C TRP A 80 -17.49 0.27 -5.58
N SER A 81 -18.41 0.83 -6.37
CA SER A 81 -18.42 0.62 -7.81
C SER A 81 -17.43 1.56 -8.50
N THR A 82 -17.09 1.27 -9.76
CA THR A 82 -16.16 2.09 -10.55
C THR A 82 -16.63 3.53 -10.71
N GLU A 83 -17.93 3.77 -10.87
CA GLU A 83 -18.50 5.11 -11.04
C GLU A 83 -18.48 5.93 -9.74
N ARG A 84 -18.36 5.26 -8.60
CA ARG A 84 -18.33 5.89 -7.27
C ARG A 84 -16.91 6.22 -6.81
N LEU A 85 -15.92 5.49 -7.30
CA LEU A 85 -14.50 5.66 -6.98
C LEU A 85 -13.89 6.85 -7.71
#